data_AF-A0A943HFQ1-F1
#
_entry.id   AF-A0A943HFQ1-F1
#
_cell.length_a   1.000
_cell.length_b   1.000
_cell.length_c   1.000
_cell.angle_alpha   90.00
_cell.angle_beta   90.00
_cell.angle_gamma   90.00
#
_symmetry.space_group_name_H-M   'P 1'
#
loop_
_entity.id
_entity.type
_entity.pdbx_description
1 polymer ?
#
loop_
_entity_poly.entity_id
_entity_poly.type
_entity_poly.pdbx_seq_one_letter_code
_entity_poly.pdbx_strand_id
1 'polypeptide(L)'
;MISTAYYKIQELLLCAMIISLPLMRIPDRYTLFSMGNNLSMVFLFFSILLFIVYSIWNKKTEVPFKTYFSISVVWIVFCTILGVFSFPFYDTVIYTYLINTSVVQKLYALFPSFVGNEFILQVKLMVSLVWYLFRNFIFPLIGLFLIIFNLYKDDCKKGLDTIVNAARILTILCIAYSVIEVSWLWSGSDYLASILVTINNSLYDPVVQSGWWPPELWPGQLRSLALEPSYFSMIAVFLAPLLGIHYVNSKNKLDIVLAFFLVFMIFLTKARTGVVIYLFELVAFIVLSLIFRYKSWWKLCLFTIGLSVLSYSFAIVGDSVVSPMIKSSISQTTAVEEAPKATSVEKALDKYIDSNVKSVSNTSSRSNSARFGNTVAMFNVGLDHLAFGVGRGLHSSYMVDKFPDF
;
A
#
# COMPACT_ATOMS: atom_id res chain seq x y z
N MET A 1 -13.94 17.65 31.06
CA MET A 1 -14.45 16.31 30.72
C MET A 1 -14.59 16.10 29.20
N ILE A 2 -15.32 16.97 28.49
CA ILE A 2 -15.51 16.88 27.02
C ILE A 2 -14.18 16.93 26.24
N SER A 3 -13.26 17.82 26.61
CA SER A 3 -11.94 17.92 25.96
C SER A 3 -11.13 16.62 26.05
N THR A 4 -11.06 16.02 27.24
CA THR A 4 -10.33 14.76 27.47
C THR A 4 -10.95 13.58 26.71
N ALA A 5 -12.28 13.51 26.61
CA ALA A 5 -12.96 12.47 25.84
C ALA A 5 -12.68 12.60 24.34
N TYR A 6 -12.72 13.82 23.80
CA TYR A 6 -12.37 14.11 22.41
C TYR A 6 -10.97 13.59 22.05
N TYR A 7 -9.93 13.98 22.81
CA TYR A 7 -8.56 13.55 22.52
C TYR A 7 -8.42 12.02 22.57
N LYS A 8 -9.03 11.34 23.55
CA LYS A 8 -8.98 9.88 23.63
C LYS A 8 -9.65 9.18 22.44
N ILE A 9 -10.81 9.67 22.00
CA ILE A 9 -11.51 9.09 20.83
C ILE A 9 -10.70 9.35 19.56
N GLN A 10 -10.14 10.55 19.42
CA GLN A 10 -9.33 10.92 18.27
C GLN A 10 -8.04 10.08 18.18
N GLU A 11 -7.38 9.82 19.31
CA GLU A 11 -6.23 8.91 19.40
C GLU A 11 -6.62 7.48 19.04
N LEU A 12 -7.78 6.99 19.51
CA LEU A 12 -8.30 5.68 19.15
C LEU A 12 -8.56 5.56 17.64
N LEU A 13 -9.16 6.59 17.03
CA LEU A 13 -9.40 6.63 15.59
C LEU A 13 -8.08 6.61 14.80
N LEU A 14 -7.06 7.35 15.25
CA LEU A 14 -5.72 7.31 14.63
C LEU A 14 -5.10 5.91 14.73
N CYS A 15 -5.17 5.27 15.91
CA CYS A 15 -4.71 3.90 16.08
C CYS A 15 -5.47 2.94 15.16
N ALA A 16 -6.79 3.07 15.07
CA ALA A 16 -7.63 2.25 14.20
C ALA A 16 -7.28 2.44 12.72
N MET A 17 -6.96 3.66 12.28
CA MET A 17 -6.49 3.95 10.92
C MET A 17 -5.21 3.17 10.58
N ILE A 18 -4.24 3.16 11.50
CA ILE A 18 -2.97 2.47 11.31
C ILE A 18 -3.20 0.95 11.30
N ILE A 19 -3.96 0.43 12.27
CA ILE A 19 -4.24 -1.01 12.39
C ILE A 19 -5.01 -1.54 11.17
N SER A 20 -5.83 -0.72 10.53
CA SER A 20 -6.59 -1.13 9.34
C SER A 20 -5.89 -0.93 8.00
N LEU A 21 -4.61 -0.50 7.98
CA LEU A 21 -3.86 -0.29 6.74
C LEU A 21 -3.92 -1.47 5.73
N PRO A 22 -3.85 -2.76 6.16
CA PRO A 22 -3.98 -3.87 5.21
C PRO A 22 -5.38 -4.01 4.59
N LEU A 23 -6.41 -3.46 5.24
CA LEU A 23 -7.84 -3.61 4.92
C LEU A 23 -8.29 -2.55 3.91
N MET A 24 -7.67 -2.57 2.74
CA MET A 24 -7.89 -1.59 1.67
C MET A 24 -9.18 -1.82 0.88
N ARG A 25 -9.74 -3.04 0.92
CA ARG A 25 -10.97 -3.40 0.21
C ARG A 25 -11.80 -4.38 1.04
N ILE A 26 -12.49 -3.86 2.05
CA ILE A 26 -13.47 -4.63 2.80
C ILE A 26 -14.61 -5.10 1.88
N PRO A 27 -15.29 -6.20 2.23
CA PRO A 27 -16.44 -6.68 1.49
C PRO A 27 -17.53 -5.62 1.28
N ASP A 28 -18.20 -5.66 0.13
CA ASP A 28 -19.24 -4.69 -0.24
C ASP A 28 -20.37 -4.65 0.80
N ARG A 29 -20.67 -5.80 1.42
CA ARG A 29 -21.65 -5.93 2.53
C ARG A 29 -21.33 -5.10 3.78
N TYR A 30 -20.09 -4.66 3.95
CA TYR A 30 -19.66 -3.82 5.08
C TYR A 30 -19.37 -2.37 4.67
N THR A 31 -19.61 -2.00 3.40
CA THR A 31 -19.31 -0.65 2.93
C THR A 31 -20.25 0.37 3.58
N LEU A 32 -19.66 1.32 4.30
CA LEU A 32 -20.36 2.45 4.90
C LEU A 32 -20.08 3.68 4.04
N PHE A 33 -21.13 4.22 3.43
CA PHE A 33 -21.12 5.45 2.62
C PHE A 33 -20.30 5.38 1.31
N SER A 34 -20.40 6.44 0.49
CA SER A 34 -19.72 6.60 -0.80
C SER A 34 -18.18 6.73 -0.71
N MET A 35 -17.59 6.69 0.50
CA MET A 35 -16.13 6.74 0.70
C MET A 35 -15.41 5.43 0.34
N GLY A 36 -16.18 4.37 0.09
CA GLY A 36 -15.77 3.09 -0.48
C GLY A 36 -15.06 2.17 0.49
N ASN A 37 -14.41 1.14 -0.05
CA ASN A 37 -14.09 -0.08 0.68
C ASN A 37 -12.79 -0.02 1.50
N ASN A 38 -12.17 1.15 1.70
CA ASN A 38 -10.91 1.27 2.44
C ASN A 38 -11.20 1.65 3.89
N LEU A 39 -10.91 0.75 4.82
CA LEU A 39 -11.27 0.94 6.22
C LEU A 39 -10.44 2.05 6.91
N SER A 40 -9.17 2.22 6.56
CA SER A 40 -8.36 3.34 7.06
C SER A 40 -8.93 4.69 6.67
N MET A 41 -9.48 4.79 5.45
CA MET A 41 -10.12 6.03 4.96
C MET A 41 -11.43 6.33 5.69
N VAL A 42 -12.19 5.29 6.08
CA VAL A 42 -13.40 5.44 6.89
C VAL A 42 -13.05 6.00 8.27
N PHE A 43 -12.03 5.46 8.95
CA PHE A 43 -11.60 6.01 10.23
C PHE A 43 -11.06 7.44 10.11
N LEU A 44 -10.34 7.76 9.03
CA LEU A 44 -9.91 9.13 8.77
C LEU A 44 -11.11 10.08 8.63
N PHE A 45 -12.17 9.66 7.94
CA PHE A 45 -13.37 10.47 7.82
C PHE A 45 -14.03 10.76 9.15
N PHE A 46 -14.24 9.75 9.99
CA PHE A 46 -14.78 9.97 11.33
C PHE A 46 -13.85 10.84 12.19
N SER A 47 -12.54 10.70 12.02
CA SER A 47 -11.53 11.50 12.71
C SER A 47 -11.62 12.98 12.31
N ILE A 48 -11.78 13.29 11.02
CA ILE A 48 -11.97 14.66 10.54
C ILE A 48 -13.33 15.21 10.96
N LEU A 49 -14.40 14.42 10.87
CA LEU A 49 -15.73 14.82 11.29
C LEU A 49 -15.73 15.22 12.78
N LEU A 50 -15.10 14.38 13.62
CA LEU A 50 -14.95 14.64 15.05
C LEU A 50 -14.11 15.90 15.31
N PHE A 51 -13.02 16.11 14.57
CA PHE A 51 -12.22 17.33 14.62
C PHE A 51 -13.03 18.59 14.24
N ILE A 52 -13.85 18.54 13.18
CA ILE A 52 -14.70 19.66 12.76
C ILE A 52 -15.73 20.00 13.85
N VAL A 53 -16.44 19.00 14.37
CA VAL A 53 -17.44 19.19 15.43
C VAL A 53 -16.81 19.80 16.68
N TYR A 54 -15.66 19.28 17.10
CA TYR A 54 -14.92 19.81 18.25
C TYR A 54 -14.43 21.26 18.02
N SER A 55 -13.96 21.56 16.82
CA SER A 55 -13.49 22.91 16.46
C SER A 55 -14.61 23.93 16.46
N ILE A 56 -15.79 23.58 15.91
CA ILE A 56 -17.00 24.42 15.92
C ILE A 56 -17.45 24.67 17.37
N TRP A 57 -17.50 23.61 18.19
CA TRP A 57 -17.93 23.71 19.58
C TRP A 57 -17.04 24.64 20.40
N ASN A 58 -15.71 24.53 20.24
CA ASN A 58 -14.75 25.32 21.00
C ASN A 58 -14.42 26.67 20.38
N LYS A 59 -14.98 26.99 19.20
CA LYS A 59 -14.68 28.21 18.41
C LYS A 59 -13.18 28.45 18.21
N LYS A 60 -12.38 27.38 18.21
CA LYS A 60 -10.93 27.41 18.03
C LYS A 60 -10.60 26.42 16.93
N THR A 61 -9.98 26.92 15.87
CA THR A 61 -9.48 26.09 14.78
C THR A 61 -8.08 26.54 14.45
N GLU A 62 -7.10 25.71 14.79
CA GLU A 62 -5.72 25.91 14.36
C GLU A 62 -5.45 25.01 13.16
N VAL A 63 -5.33 25.63 11.98
CA VAL A 63 -4.90 24.97 10.74
C VAL A 63 -3.50 25.46 10.44
N PRO A 64 -2.44 24.69 10.79
CA PRO A 64 -1.08 25.11 10.52
C PRO A 64 -0.83 25.15 9.01
N PHE A 65 0.04 26.08 8.58
CA PHE A 65 0.42 26.26 7.18
C PHE A 65 -0.77 26.42 6.20
N LYS A 66 -1.88 27.01 6.65
CA LYS A 66 -3.10 27.18 5.84
C LYS A 66 -2.83 27.74 4.44
N THR A 67 -1.96 28.75 4.33
CA THR A 67 -1.63 29.39 3.05
C THR A 67 -0.96 28.42 2.09
N TYR A 68 -0.02 27.62 2.58
CA TYR A 68 0.67 26.61 1.78
C TYR A 68 -0.30 25.52 1.30
N PHE A 69 -1.14 24.98 2.19
CA PHE A 69 -2.13 23.98 1.80
C PHE A 69 -3.16 24.53 0.81
N SER A 70 -3.65 25.76 1.03
CA SER A 70 -4.57 26.42 0.11
C SER A 70 -3.96 26.60 -1.27
N ILE A 71 -2.73 27.13 -1.37
CA ILE A 71 -2.04 27.29 -2.65
C ILE A 71 -1.83 25.93 -3.32
N SER A 72 -1.35 24.92 -2.58
CA SER A 72 -1.08 23.58 -3.12
C SER A 72 -2.35 22.90 -3.65
N VAL A 73 -3.45 23.00 -2.92
CA VAL A 73 -4.75 22.43 -3.31
C VAL A 73 -5.32 23.16 -4.52
N VAL A 74 -5.33 24.50 -4.49
CA VAL A 74 -5.83 25.31 -5.62
C VAL A 74 -5.00 25.01 -6.87
N TRP A 75 -3.68 24.92 -6.74
CA TRP A 75 -2.79 24.62 -7.85
C TRP A 75 -3.03 23.24 -8.47
N ILE A 76 -3.09 22.17 -7.67
CA ILE A 76 -3.29 20.82 -8.21
C ILE A 76 -4.69 20.61 -8.80
N VAL A 77 -5.71 21.27 -8.22
CA VAL A 77 -7.07 21.28 -8.79
C VAL A 77 -7.07 22.06 -10.11
N PHE A 78 -6.46 23.23 -10.15
CA PHE A 78 -6.32 24.03 -11.37
C PHE A 78 -5.62 23.26 -12.49
N CYS A 79 -4.48 22.63 -12.20
CA CYS A 79 -3.75 21.79 -13.15
C CYS A 79 -4.61 20.62 -13.69
N THR A 80 -5.44 20.03 -12.83
CA THR A 80 -6.36 18.96 -13.24
C THR A 80 -7.46 19.48 -14.15
N ILE A 81 -8.04 20.65 -13.84
CA ILE A 81 -9.05 21.30 -14.68
C ILE A 81 -8.45 21.69 -16.04
N LEU A 82 -7.30 22.36 -16.04
CA LEU A 82 -6.56 22.73 -17.25
C LEU A 82 -6.26 21.51 -18.12
N GLY A 83 -5.78 20.42 -17.50
CA GLY A 83 -5.47 19.17 -18.18
C GLY A 83 -6.67 18.55 -18.88
N VAL A 84 -7.87 18.63 -18.29
CA VAL A 84 -9.11 18.12 -18.91
C VAL A 84 -9.49 18.94 -20.14
N PHE A 85 -9.49 20.27 -20.05
CA PHE A 85 -9.89 21.11 -21.19
C PHE A 85 -8.82 21.21 -22.29
N SER A 86 -7.57 20.92 -21.96
CA SER A 86 -6.46 20.88 -22.93
C SER A 86 -6.18 19.45 -23.43
N PHE A 87 -7.02 18.48 -23.07
CA PHE A 87 -6.79 17.06 -23.37
C PHE A 87 -6.96 16.77 -24.87
N PRO A 88 -5.91 16.37 -25.60
CA PRO A 88 -5.98 16.23 -27.05
C PRO A 88 -6.54 14.87 -27.50
N PHE A 89 -6.69 13.91 -26.58
CA PHE A 89 -7.03 12.52 -26.90
C PHE A 89 -8.52 12.20 -26.71
N TYR A 90 -9.40 13.20 -26.79
CA TYR A 90 -10.83 12.92 -26.82
C TYR A 90 -11.20 12.14 -28.07
N ASP A 91 -11.73 10.93 -27.88
CA ASP A 91 -12.16 10.04 -28.95
C ASP A 91 -13.59 9.51 -28.71
N THR A 92 -14.10 8.76 -29.69
CA THR A 92 -15.43 8.17 -29.62
C THR A 92 -15.57 7.18 -28.47
N VAL A 93 -14.49 6.52 -28.06
CA VAL A 93 -14.48 5.56 -26.93
C VAL A 93 -14.70 6.28 -25.61
N ILE A 94 -13.94 7.36 -25.35
CA ILE A 94 -14.08 8.19 -24.15
C ILE A 94 -15.46 8.82 -24.11
N TYR A 95 -15.93 9.42 -25.19
CA TYR A 95 -17.25 10.04 -25.20
C TYR A 95 -18.35 9.02 -24.96
N THR A 96 -18.28 7.84 -25.58
CA THR A 96 -19.24 6.76 -25.37
C THR A 96 -19.23 6.26 -23.92
N TYR A 97 -18.04 6.09 -23.33
CA TYR A 97 -17.90 5.77 -21.91
C TYR A 97 -18.56 6.82 -21.02
N LEU A 98 -18.36 8.11 -21.30
CA LEU A 98 -18.94 9.21 -20.52
C LEU A 98 -20.46 9.25 -20.65
N ILE A 99 -21.00 9.09 -21.87
CA ILE A 99 -22.45 9.05 -22.14
C ILE A 99 -23.13 7.91 -21.36
N ASN A 100 -22.48 6.74 -21.28
CA ASN A 100 -23.02 5.58 -20.59
C ASN A 100 -22.95 5.66 -19.05
N THR A 101 -22.41 6.73 -18.48
CA THR A 101 -22.42 6.90 -17.03
C THR A 101 -23.80 7.32 -16.51
N SER A 102 -24.20 6.75 -15.38
CA SER A 102 -25.53 6.97 -14.78
C SER A 102 -25.85 8.45 -14.50
N VAL A 103 -24.84 9.26 -14.19
CA VAL A 103 -24.99 10.71 -13.99
C VAL A 103 -25.36 11.41 -15.29
N VAL A 104 -24.67 11.09 -16.40
CA VAL A 104 -24.94 11.70 -17.71
C VAL A 104 -26.28 11.24 -18.25
N GLN A 105 -26.62 9.96 -18.14
CA GLN A 105 -27.93 9.45 -18.56
C GLN A 105 -29.09 10.14 -17.83
N LYS A 106 -28.96 10.37 -16.51
CA LYS A 106 -29.95 11.14 -15.74
C LYS A 106 -30.00 12.60 -16.17
N LEU A 107 -28.85 13.22 -16.42
CA LEU A 107 -28.76 14.61 -16.86
C LEU A 107 -29.41 14.82 -18.23
N TYR A 108 -29.21 13.89 -19.17
CA TYR A 108 -29.85 13.92 -20.49
C TYR A 108 -31.35 13.67 -20.42
N ALA A 109 -31.82 12.82 -19.51
CA ALA A 109 -33.26 12.63 -19.28
C ALA A 109 -33.94 13.90 -18.74
N LEU A 110 -33.24 14.67 -17.89
CA LEU A 110 -33.74 15.93 -17.33
C LEU A 110 -33.60 17.11 -18.31
N PHE A 111 -32.55 17.12 -19.12
CA PHE A 111 -32.22 18.18 -20.06
C PHE A 111 -31.83 17.60 -21.43
N PRO A 112 -32.81 17.32 -22.30
CA PRO A 112 -32.55 16.74 -23.63
C PRO A 112 -31.65 17.61 -24.53
N SER A 113 -31.61 18.93 -24.28
CA SER A 113 -30.74 19.88 -24.98
C SER A 113 -29.24 19.66 -24.77
N PHE A 114 -28.85 18.86 -23.77
CA PHE A 114 -27.46 18.53 -23.49
C PHE A 114 -26.96 17.29 -24.22
N VAL A 115 -27.85 16.52 -24.85
CA VAL A 115 -27.48 15.30 -25.60
C VAL A 115 -26.54 15.67 -26.75
N GLY A 116 -25.37 15.01 -26.79
CA GLY A 116 -24.36 15.26 -27.82
C GLY A 116 -23.49 16.50 -27.58
N ASN A 117 -23.68 17.22 -26.46
CA ASN A 117 -22.83 18.36 -26.14
C ASN A 117 -21.50 17.90 -25.52
N GLU A 118 -20.42 18.03 -26.29
CA GLU A 118 -19.07 17.63 -25.86
C GLU A 118 -18.60 18.35 -24.59
N PHE A 119 -18.91 19.64 -24.45
CA PHE A 119 -18.53 20.42 -23.27
C PHE A 119 -19.13 19.85 -21.99
N ILE A 120 -20.37 19.36 -22.02
CA ILE A 120 -21.01 18.71 -20.86
C ILE A 120 -20.27 17.42 -20.47
N LEU A 121 -19.82 16.64 -21.47
CA LEU A 121 -19.04 15.42 -21.22
C LEU A 121 -17.66 15.74 -20.64
N GLN A 122 -17.01 16.80 -21.14
CA GLN A 122 -15.74 17.31 -20.59
C GLN A 122 -15.90 17.79 -19.15
N VAL A 123 -16.97 18.55 -18.84
CA VAL A 123 -17.30 18.97 -17.47
C VAL A 123 -17.55 17.77 -16.56
N LYS A 124 -18.25 16.74 -17.05
CA LYS A 124 -18.44 15.50 -16.26
C LYS A 124 -17.11 14.81 -15.98
N LEU A 125 -16.20 14.75 -16.96
CA LEU A 125 -14.85 14.19 -16.75
C LEU A 125 -14.08 15.02 -15.72
N MET A 126 -14.12 16.36 -15.83
CA MET A 126 -13.52 17.29 -14.87
C MET A 126 -14.00 17.01 -13.44
N VAL A 127 -15.32 16.97 -13.21
CA VAL A 127 -15.88 16.68 -11.88
C VAL A 127 -15.43 15.32 -11.37
N SER A 128 -15.41 14.29 -12.24
CA SER A 128 -14.98 12.94 -11.88
C SER A 128 -13.51 12.89 -11.44
N LEU A 129 -12.62 13.56 -12.19
CA LEU A 129 -11.19 13.59 -11.89
C LEU A 129 -10.85 14.48 -10.69
N VAL A 130 -11.53 15.61 -10.52
CA VAL A 130 -11.40 16.46 -9.31
C VAL A 130 -11.88 15.70 -8.08
N TRP A 131 -13.00 14.97 -8.16
CA TRP A 131 -13.46 14.11 -7.08
C TRP A 131 -12.47 12.98 -6.76
N TYR A 132 -11.93 12.33 -7.80
CA TYR A 132 -10.91 11.31 -7.66
C TYR A 132 -9.63 11.84 -6.99
N LEU A 133 -9.17 13.03 -7.40
CA LEU A 133 -8.04 13.75 -6.80
C LEU A 133 -8.31 14.09 -5.33
N PHE A 134 -9.51 14.57 -5.02
CA PHE A 134 -9.88 14.86 -3.64
C PHE A 134 -9.83 13.60 -2.77
N ARG A 135 -10.56 12.55 -3.17
CA ARG A 135 -10.72 11.31 -2.40
C ARG A 135 -9.39 10.58 -2.18
N ASN A 136 -8.56 10.47 -3.21
CA ASN A 136 -7.36 9.61 -3.16
C ASN A 136 -6.07 10.35 -2.80
N PHE A 137 -6.10 11.69 -2.70
CA PHE A 137 -4.87 12.45 -2.43
C PHE A 137 -5.07 13.60 -1.45
N ILE A 138 -5.92 14.57 -1.78
CA ILE A 138 -6.07 15.78 -0.95
C ILE A 138 -6.61 15.40 0.43
N PHE A 139 -7.67 14.59 0.47
CA PHE A 139 -8.32 14.14 1.69
C PHE A 139 -7.38 13.37 2.63
N PRO A 140 -6.68 12.29 2.19
CA PRO A 140 -5.74 11.59 3.07
C PRO A 140 -4.54 12.44 3.47
N LEU A 141 -3.97 13.24 2.56
CA LEU A 141 -2.80 14.06 2.83
C LEU A 141 -3.08 15.13 3.89
N ILE A 142 -4.10 15.95 3.67
CA ILE A 142 -4.45 17.05 4.58
C ILE A 142 -5.08 16.51 5.85
N GLY A 143 -5.97 15.53 5.71
CA GLY A 143 -6.67 14.90 6.82
C GLY A 143 -5.70 14.34 7.86
N LEU A 144 -4.81 13.44 7.43
CA LEU A 144 -3.85 12.81 8.34
C LEU A 144 -2.94 13.85 9.01
N PHE A 145 -2.45 14.81 8.23
CA PHE A 145 -1.61 15.90 8.75
C PHE A 145 -2.33 16.72 9.83
N LEU A 146 -3.58 17.13 9.58
CA LEU A 146 -4.36 17.90 10.55
C LEU A 146 -4.61 17.12 11.84
N ILE A 147 -4.93 15.83 11.73
CA ILE A 147 -5.19 15.00 12.91
C ILE A 147 -3.92 14.82 13.74
N ILE A 148 -2.80 14.45 13.12
CA ILE A 148 -1.53 14.25 13.83
C ILE A 148 -1.07 15.56 14.47
N PHE A 149 -1.15 16.68 13.74
CA PHE A 149 -0.76 17.98 14.27
C PHE A 149 -1.62 18.38 15.46
N ASN A 150 -2.95 18.31 15.34
CA ASN A 150 -3.85 18.74 16.41
C ASN A 150 -3.72 17.86 17.68
N LEU A 151 -3.41 16.57 17.53
CA LEU A 151 -3.20 15.67 18.65
C LEU A 151 -1.85 15.90 19.36
N TYR A 152 -0.78 16.18 18.61
CA TYR A 152 0.59 16.03 19.11
C TYR A 152 1.51 17.24 18.87
N LYS A 153 0.98 18.40 18.45
CA LYS A 153 1.77 19.63 18.29
C LYS A 153 2.55 20.02 19.56
N ASP A 154 1.97 19.77 20.73
CA ASP A 154 2.54 20.14 22.02
C ASP A 154 3.41 19.02 22.63
N ASP A 155 3.23 17.77 22.17
CA ASP A 155 4.00 16.61 22.64
C ASP A 155 4.23 15.60 21.50
N CYS A 156 5.28 15.86 20.72
CA CYS A 156 5.67 15.00 19.60
C CYS A 156 6.12 13.61 20.06
N LYS A 157 6.64 13.47 21.28
CA LYS A 157 7.08 12.18 21.82
C LYS A 157 5.88 11.27 22.05
N LYS A 158 4.82 11.78 22.67
CA LYS A 158 3.54 11.07 22.81
C LYS A 158 2.96 10.66 21.46
N GLY A 159 3.08 11.53 20.45
CA GLY A 159 2.66 11.22 19.08
C GLY A 159 3.39 10.03 18.49
N LEU A 160 4.73 10.05 18.58
CA LEU A 160 5.56 8.93 18.12
C LEU A 160 5.21 7.64 18.88
N ASP A 161 5.12 7.69 20.20
CA ASP A 161 4.78 6.52 21.03
C ASP A 161 3.41 5.93 20.66
N THR A 162 2.42 6.78 20.37
CA THR A 162 1.08 6.32 19.96
C THR A 162 1.12 5.62 18.60
N ILE A 163 1.81 6.22 17.61
CA ILE A 163 1.98 5.64 16.27
C ILE A 163 2.73 4.31 16.36
N VAL A 164 3.81 4.23 17.14
CA VAL A 164 4.55 2.98 17.33
C VAL A 164 3.70 1.92 18.02
N ASN A 165 2.93 2.28 19.05
CA ASN A 165 2.05 1.30 19.71
C ASN A 165 0.98 0.75 18.75
N ALA A 166 0.40 1.59 17.89
CA ALA A 166 -0.49 1.13 16.83
C ALA A 166 0.23 0.22 15.81
N ALA A 167 1.45 0.59 15.40
CA ALA A 167 2.30 -0.23 14.53
C ALA A 167 2.63 -1.61 15.16
N ARG A 168 2.88 -1.67 16.47
CA ARG A 168 3.11 -2.92 17.21
C ARG A 168 1.87 -3.81 17.20
N ILE A 169 0.69 -3.23 17.46
CA ILE A 169 -0.58 -3.98 17.42
C ILE A 169 -0.81 -4.55 16.02
N LEU A 170 -0.67 -3.72 14.97
CA LEU A 170 -0.77 -4.18 13.59
C LEU A 170 0.22 -5.31 13.30
N THR A 171 1.48 -5.16 13.71
CA THR A 171 2.51 -6.17 13.50
C THR A 171 2.15 -7.49 14.17
N ILE A 172 1.64 -7.45 15.40
CA ILE A 172 1.18 -8.65 16.12
C ILE A 172 0.03 -9.33 15.36
N LEU A 173 -0.94 -8.57 14.86
CA LEU A 173 -2.06 -9.11 14.07
C LEU A 173 -1.58 -9.76 12.77
N CYS A 174 -0.66 -9.10 12.06
CA CYS A 174 -0.04 -9.67 10.86
C CYS A 174 0.69 -10.97 11.18
N ILE A 175 1.50 -11.02 12.23
CA ILE A 175 2.22 -12.23 12.64
C ILE A 175 1.24 -13.32 13.04
N ALA A 176 0.22 -13.02 13.83
CA ALA A 176 -0.78 -13.99 14.29
C ALA A 176 -1.48 -14.69 13.13
N TYR A 177 -1.95 -13.93 12.13
CA TYR A 177 -2.49 -14.50 10.89
C TYR A 177 -1.44 -15.34 10.16
N SER A 178 -0.21 -14.83 10.09
CA SER A 178 0.84 -15.42 9.25
C SER A 178 1.48 -16.66 9.86
N VAL A 179 1.31 -16.92 11.16
CA VAL A 179 1.66 -18.22 11.74
C VAL A 179 0.88 -19.34 11.03
N ILE A 180 -0.41 -19.12 10.75
CA ILE A 180 -1.25 -20.06 10.00
C ILE A 180 -0.86 -20.07 8.52
N GLU A 181 -0.68 -18.90 7.93
CA GLU A 181 -0.31 -18.76 6.51
C GLU A 181 1.04 -19.43 6.18
N VAL A 182 2.08 -19.17 6.96
CA VAL A 182 3.41 -19.78 6.79
C VAL A 182 3.32 -21.30 7.01
N SER A 183 2.58 -21.74 8.03
CA SER A 183 2.37 -23.17 8.27
C SER A 183 1.67 -23.85 7.09
N TRP A 184 0.71 -23.18 6.44
CA TRP A 184 0.07 -23.67 5.22
C TRP A 184 1.02 -23.66 4.02
N LEU A 185 1.71 -22.53 3.79
CA LEU A 185 2.69 -22.37 2.70
C LEU A 185 3.78 -23.43 2.76
N TRP A 186 4.11 -23.89 3.97
CA TRP A 186 5.10 -24.91 4.19
C TRP A 186 4.50 -26.34 4.19
N SER A 187 3.44 -26.62 4.95
CA SER A 187 2.90 -27.99 5.00
C SER A 187 2.11 -28.40 3.75
N GLY A 188 1.52 -27.45 3.03
CA GLY A 188 0.51 -27.73 2.00
C GLY A 188 -0.81 -28.30 2.55
N SER A 189 -1.08 -28.17 3.85
CA SER A 189 -2.25 -28.77 4.50
C SER A 189 -3.59 -28.15 4.05
N ASP A 190 -4.51 -28.98 3.54
CA ASP A 190 -5.87 -28.55 3.15
C ASP A 190 -6.68 -28.00 4.34
N TYR A 191 -6.43 -28.52 5.55
CA TYR A 191 -7.07 -28.01 6.76
C TYR A 191 -6.69 -26.55 7.02
N LEU A 192 -5.40 -26.22 6.96
CA LEU A 192 -4.95 -24.84 7.12
C LEU A 192 -5.43 -23.93 5.98
N ALA A 193 -5.53 -24.47 4.76
CA ALA A 193 -6.11 -23.77 3.61
C ALA A 193 -7.56 -23.35 3.90
N SER A 194 -8.39 -24.28 4.42
CA SER A 194 -9.80 -24.00 4.74
C SER A 194 -9.97 -22.90 5.79
N ILE A 195 -9.08 -22.86 6.80
CA ILE A 195 -9.08 -21.80 7.82
C ILE A 195 -8.77 -20.46 7.17
N LEU A 196 -7.72 -20.39 6.32
CA LEU A 196 -7.33 -19.17 5.63
C LEU A 196 -8.42 -18.67 4.68
N VAL A 197 -9.08 -19.55 3.92
CA VAL A 197 -10.21 -19.19 3.05
C VAL A 197 -11.35 -18.57 3.86
N THR A 198 -11.69 -19.17 5.00
CA THR A 198 -12.75 -18.65 5.88
C THR A 198 -12.43 -17.24 6.40
N ILE A 199 -11.18 -17.02 6.83
CA ILE A 199 -10.72 -15.70 7.27
C ILE A 199 -10.73 -14.71 6.11
N ASN A 200 -10.16 -15.08 4.96
CA ASN A 200 -10.00 -14.21 3.79
C ASN A 200 -11.34 -13.72 3.24
N ASN A 201 -12.33 -14.59 3.14
CA ASN A 201 -13.70 -14.24 2.72
C ASN A 201 -14.39 -13.27 3.68
N SER A 202 -13.90 -13.16 4.92
CA SER A 202 -14.35 -12.15 5.89
C SER A 202 -13.61 -10.82 5.76
N LEU A 203 -12.36 -10.84 5.25
CA LEU A 203 -11.50 -9.66 5.11
C LEU A 203 -11.75 -8.87 3.81
N TYR A 204 -12.10 -9.55 2.71
CA TYR A 204 -12.35 -8.96 1.39
C TYR A 204 -13.22 -9.88 0.52
N ASP A 205 -13.78 -9.36 -0.56
CA ASP A 205 -14.49 -10.18 -1.54
C ASP A 205 -13.50 -10.71 -2.60
N PRO A 206 -13.29 -12.03 -2.69
CA PRO A 206 -12.35 -12.61 -3.64
C PRO A 206 -12.88 -12.51 -5.08
N VAL A 207 -11.97 -12.50 -6.07
CA VAL A 207 -12.28 -12.66 -7.51
C VAL A 207 -13.13 -11.52 -8.13
N VAL A 208 -13.47 -10.47 -7.38
CA VAL A 208 -14.36 -9.39 -7.85
C VAL A 208 -13.77 -8.55 -8.99
N GLN A 209 -12.46 -8.30 -8.97
CA GLN A 209 -11.81 -7.50 -10.02
C GLN A 209 -11.31 -8.41 -11.14
N SER A 210 -11.78 -8.11 -12.35
CA SER A 210 -11.40 -8.83 -13.58
C SER A 210 -11.71 -10.33 -13.55
N GLY A 211 -12.51 -10.82 -12.59
CA GLY A 211 -12.87 -12.23 -12.46
C GLY A 211 -11.77 -13.13 -11.92
N TRP A 212 -10.70 -12.58 -11.32
CA TRP A 212 -9.60 -13.38 -10.76
C TRP A 212 -8.88 -12.74 -9.56
N TRP A 213 -9.08 -11.45 -9.28
CA TRP A 213 -8.36 -10.73 -8.24
C TRP A 213 -9.30 -10.08 -7.20
N PRO A 214 -8.94 -10.04 -5.90
CA PRO A 214 -7.81 -10.74 -5.27
C PRO A 214 -8.09 -12.25 -5.15
N PRO A 215 -7.08 -13.12 -5.23
CA PRO A 215 -7.28 -14.56 -5.10
C PRO A 215 -7.59 -14.95 -3.65
N GLU A 216 -8.26 -16.09 -3.46
CA GLU A 216 -8.59 -16.63 -2.14
C GLU A 216 -7.37 -17.03 -1.33
N LEU A 217 -6.32 -17.54 -2.00
CA LEU A 217 -5.03 -17.91 -1.42
C LEU A 217 -3.89 -17.54 -2.37
N TRP A 218 -2.68 -17.38 -1.85
CA TRP A 218 -1.46 -17.14 -2.65
C TRP A 218 -0.47 -18.29 -2.49
N PRO A 219 -0.55 -19.35 -3.32
CA PRO A 219 0.38 -20.47 -3.22
C PRO A 219 1.84 -20.03 -3.40
N GLY A 220 2.66 -20.35 -2.41
CA GLY A 220 4.10 -20.06 -2.43
C GLY A 220 4.52 -18.62 -2.13
N GLN A 221 3.57 -17.71 -1.83
CA GLN A 221 3.85 -16.32 -1.48
C GLN A 221 3.05 -15.88 -0.26
N LEU A 222 3.71 -15.21 0.69
CA LEU A 222 3.05 -14.63 1.85
C LEU A 222 2.40 -13.28 1.53
N ARG A 223 1.16 -13.06 1.98
CA ARG A 223 0.48 -11.75 1.89
C ARG A 223 -0.09 -11.24 3.21
N SER A 224 -0.12 -12.06 4.26
CA SER A 224 -0.74 -11.70 5.54
C SER A 224 -2.17 -11.16 5.36
N LEU A 225 -2.55 -10.17 6.17
CA LEU A 225 -3.86 -9.50 6.12
C LEU A 225 -4.08 -8.62 4.88
N ALA A 226 -3.08 -8.44 4.01
CA ALA A 226 -3.20 -7.59 2.83
C ALA A 226 -3.89 -8.31 1.66
N LEU A 227 -4.25 -7.61 0.60
CA LEU A 227 -4.84 -8.24 -0.60
C LEU A 227 -3.78 -8.98 -1.44
N GLU A 228 -2.54 -8.46 -1.42
CA GLU A 228 -1.41 -8.96 -2.19
C GLU A 228 -0.11 -9.00 -1.37
N PRO A 229 0.84 -9.88 -1.74
CA PRO A 229 2.20 -9.90 -1.17
C PRO A 229 2.93 -8.54 -1.26
N SER A 230 2.72 -7.81 -2.35
CA SER A 230 3.33 -6.50 -2.60
C SER A 230 2.82 -5.44 -1.60
N TYR A 231 1.52 -5.45 -1.31
CA TYR A 231 0.88 -4.52 -0.38
C TYR A 231 1.34 -4.75 1.06
N PHE A 232 1.40 -6.02 1.49
CA PHE A 232 1.98 -6.34 2.79
C PHE A 232 3.42 -5.86 2.91
N SER A 233 4.24 -6.10 1.89
CA SER A 233 5.64 -5.68 1.93
C SER A 233 5.78 -4.16 2.10
N MET A 234 4.99 -3.35 1.38
CA MET A 234 5.01 -1.89 1.54
C MET A 234 4.62 -1.44 2.96
N ILE A 235 3.62 -2.10 3.56
CA ILE A 235 3.23 -1.83 4.95
C ILE A 235 4.36 -2.23 5.90
N ALA A 236 4.89 -3.45 5.77
CA ALA A 236 5.93 -3.99 6.66
C ALA A 236 7.23 -3.17 6.63
N VAL A 237 7.65 -2.72 5.43
CA VAL A 237 8.77 -1.81 5.23
C VAL A 237 8.56 -0.51 6.00
N PHE A 238 7.36 0.07 5.98
CA PHE A 238 7.05 1.26 6.78
C PHE A 238 7.05 1.01 8.30
N LEU A 239 6.60 -0.16 8.77
CA LEU A 239 6.51 -0.48 10.19
C LEU A 239 7.86 -0.82 10.82
N ALA A 240 8.77 -1.46 10.10
CA ALA A 240 10.05 -1.93 10.63
C ALA A 240 10.93 -0.81 11.25
N PRO A 241 11.13 0.35 10.58
CA PRO A 241 11.87 1.47 11.16
C PRO A 241 11.23 2.03 12.44
N LEU A 242 9.89 2.09 12.50
CA LEU A 242 9.16 2.60 13.67
C LEU A 242 9.44 1.75 14.92
N LEU A 243 9.44 0.43 14.77
CA LEU A 243 9.83 -0.50 15.84
C LEU A 243 11.31 -0.32 16.24
N GLY A 244 12.19 -0.12 15.25
CA GLY A 244 13.61 0.14 15.47
C GLY A 244 13.87 1.42 16.28
N ILE A 245 13.22 2.52 15.92
CA ILE A 245 13.33 3.81 16.63
C ILE A 245 12.89 3.67 18.09
N HIS A 246 11.76 3.02 18.32
CA HIS A 246 11.26 2.81 19.68
C HIS A 246 12.15 1.88 20.49
N TYR A 247 12.72 0.83 19.89
CA TYR A 247 13.72 -0.01 20.56
C TYR A 247 14.94 0.82 21.00
N VAL A 248 15.46 1.69 20.12
CA VAL A 248 16.62 2.53 20.45
C VAL A 248 16.33 3.40 21.68
N ASN A 249 15.12 3.94 21.78
CA ASN A 249 14.69 4.83 22.87
C ASN A 249 14.32 4.08 24.17
N SER A 250 13.54 2.99 24.07
CA SER A 250 12.92 2.30 25.22
C SER A 250 13.65 1.03 25.65
N LYS A 251 14.53 0.48 24.80
CA LYS A 251 15.19 -0.83 24.95
C LYS A 251 14.22 -2.02 25.08
N ASN A 252 13.00 -1.89 24.57
CA ASN A 252 12.01 -2.97 24.64
C ASN A 252 12.37 -4.14 23.69
N LYS A 253 12.65 -5.32 24.26
CA LYS A 253 13.06 -6.50 23.49
C LYS A 253 11.98 -7.03 22.55
N LEU A 254 10.69 -6.79 22.84
CA LEU A 254 9.59 -7.22 21.98
C LEU A 254 9.69 -6.61 20.58
N ASP A 255 10.15 -5.36 20.47
CA ASP A 255 10.22 -4.67 19.18
C ASP A 255 11.24 -5.30 18.24
N ILE A 256 12.33 -5.85 18.79
CA ILE A 256 13.30 -6.62 18.01
C ILE A 256 12.67 -7.90 17.46
N VAL A 257 11.93 -8.61 18.31
CA VAL A 257 11.26 -9.86 17.91
C VAL A 257 10.22 -9.58 16.82
N LEU A 258 9.43 -8.52 16.98
CA LEU A 258 8.44 -8.10 15.99
C LEU A 258 9.11 -7.66 14.67
N ALA A 259 10.20 -6.87 14.74
CA ALA A 259 10.95 -6.45 13.57
C ALA A 259 11.59 -7.64 12.83
N PHE A 260 12.13 -8.63 13.55
CA PHE A 260 12.64 -9.86 12.98
C PHE A 260 11.58 -10.57 12.13
N PHE A 261 10.39 -10.79 12.70
CA PHE A 261 9.30 -11.46 12.01
C PHE A 261 8.76 -10.65 10.83
N LEU A 262 8.65 -9.32 10.93
CA LEU A 262 8.27 -8.47 9.80
C LEU A 262 9.24 -8.63 8.63
N VAL A 263 10.55 -8.50 8.89
CA VAL A 263 11.58 -8.62 7.85
C VAL A 263 11.59 -10.03 7.25
N PHE A 264 11.43 -11.05 8.09
CA PHE A 264 11.30 -12.44 7.63
C PHE A 264 10.09 -12.60 6.69
N MET A 265 8.93 -12.06 7.07
CA MET A 265 7.72 -12.09 6.26
C MET A 265 7.88 -11.31 4.95
N ILE A 266 8.61 -10.19 4.93
CA ILE A 266 8.95 -9.45 3.69
C ILE A 266 9.64 -10.40 2.71
N PHE A 267 10.61 -11.20 3.15
CA PHE A 267 11.28 -12.15 2.26
C PHE A 267 10.35 -13.28 1.78
N LEU A 268 9.45 -13.78 2.64
CA LEU A 268 8.47 -14.80 2.28
C LEU A 268 7.40 -14.32 1.29
N THR A 269 7.19 -13.01 1.15
CA THR A 269 6.28 -12.49 0.12
C THR A 269 6.73 -12.84 -1.29
N LYS A 270 8.05 -13.00 -1.51
CA LYS A 270 8.68 -13.14 -2.83
C LYS A 270 8.19 -12.03 -3.80
N ALA A 271 7.82 -10.87 -3.26
CA ALA A 271 7.37 -9.73 -4.03
C ALA A 271 8.57 -8.86 -4.39
N ARG A 272 8.98 -8.88 -5.66
CA ARG A 272 10.13 -8.11 -6.19
C ARG A 272 10.17 -6.68 -5.67
N THR A 273 9.09 -5.93 -5.87
CA THR A 273 8.99 -4.53 -5.43
C THR A 273 9.16 -4.38 -3.92
N GLY A 274 8.55 -5.26 -3.14
CA GLY A 274 8.66 -5.24 -1.67
C GLY A 274 10.09 -5.46 -1.18
N VAL A 275 10.74 -6.50 -1.71
CA VAL A 275 12.13 -6.85 -1.37
C VAL A 275 13.09 -5.74 -1.80
N VAL A 276 12.93 -5.17 -2.99
CA VAL A 276 13.79 -4.09 -3.49
C VAL A 276 13.63 -2.82 -2.67
N ILE A 277 12.39 -2.41 -2.33
CA ILE A 277 12.17 -1.22 -1.49
C ILE A 277 12.83 -1.43 -0.12
N TYR A 278 12.67 -2.61 0.47
CA TYR A 278 13.33 -2.94 1.74
C TYR A 278 14.86 -2.84 1.64
N LEU A 279 15.46 -3.44 0.60
CA LEU A 279 16.91 -3.37 0.39
C LEU A 279 17.39 -1.94 0.13
N PHE A 280 16.63 -1.15 -0.62
CA PHE A 280 16.91 0.25 -0.85
C PHE A 280 16.87 1.05 0.45
N GLU A 281 15.85 0.83 1.29
CA GLU A 281 15.76 1.48 2.60
C GLU A 281 16.91 1.08 3.52
N LEU A 282 17.30 -0.21 3.53
CA LEU A 282 18.44 -0.70 4.29
C LEU A 282 19.74 0.00 3.85
N VAL A 283 19.98 0.10 2.55
CA VAL A 283 21.15 0.80 1.99
C VAL A 283 21.10 2.29 2.33
N ALA A 284 19.94 2.94 2.14
CA ALA A 284 19.76 4.35 2.46
C ALA A 284 20.03 4.61 3.95
N PHE A 285 19.51 3.77 4.85
CA PHE A 285 19.77 3.84 6.28
C PHE A 285 21.27 3.73 6.59
N ILE A 286 21.98 2.77 6.01
CA ILE A 286 23.42 2.61 6.20
C ILE A 286 24.19 3.85 5.71
N VAL A 287 23.88 4.34 4.51
CA VAL A 287 24.52 5.54 3.93
C VAL A 287 24.27 6.77 4.79
N LEU A 288 23.03 6.99 5.21
CA LEU A 288 22.69 8.12 6.09
C LEU A 288 23.40 8.00 7.44
N SER A 289 23.46 6.82 8.04
CA SER A 289 24.21 6.59 9.29
C SER A 289 25.72 6.82 9.14
N LEU A 290 26.29 6.49 7.98
CA LEU A 290 27.70 6.78 7.64
C LEU A 290 27.98 8.28 7.48
N ILE A 291 27.01 9.04 6.95
CA ILE A 291 27.10 10.50 6.79
C ILE A 291 26.94 11.21 8.15
N PHE A 292 25.90 10.89 8.92
CA PHE A 292 25.58 11.61 10.16
C PHE A 292 26.39 11.17 11.38
N ARG A 293 26.89 9.92 11.41
CA ARG A 293 27.80 9.40 12.44
C ARG A 293 27.40 9.66 13.91
N TYR A 294 26.12 9.53 14.23
CA TYR A 294 25.62 9.68 15.62
C TYR A 294 26.19 8.61 16.57
N LYS A 295 26.05 8.82 17.89
CA LYS A 295 26.60 7.90 18.89
C LYS A 295 26.14 6.45 18.65
N SER A 296 27.10 5.52 18.54
CA SER A 296 26.87 4.10 18.27
C SER A 296 26.21 3.77 16.91
N TRP A 297 26.31 4.65 15.91
CA TRP A 297 25.77 4.42 14.56
C TRP A 297 26.18 3.07 13.98
N TRP A 298 27.46 2.70 14.08
CA TRP A 298 28.01 1.46 13.53
C TRP A 298 27.40 0.21 14.16
N LYS A 299 27.11 0.25 15.48
CA LYS A 299 26.46 -0.86 16.20
C LYS A 299 25.03 -1.04 15.70
N LEU A 300 24.34 0.06 15.44
CA LEU A 300 22.97 0.01 14.90
C LEU A 300 22.97 -0.53 13.47
N CYS A 301 23.92 -0.11 12.63
CA CYS A 301 24.08 -0.66 11.28
C CYS A 301 24.36 -2.17 11.33
N LEU A 302 25.34 -2.64 12.11
CA LEU A 302 25.63 -4.06 12.25
C LEU A 302 24.43 -4.85 12.77
N PHE A 303 23.69 -4.29 13.74
CA PHE A 303 22.48 -4.91 14.25
C PHE A 303 21.41 -5.05 13.17
N THR A 304 21.12 -3.99 12.41
CA THR A 304 20.14 -4.02 11.32
C THR A 304 20.54 -4.98 10.21
N ILE A 305 21.81 -5.01 9.81
CA ILE A 305 22.33 -5.97 8.83
C ILE A 305 22.20 -7.39 9.36
N GLY A 306 22.62 -7.64 10.60
CA GLY A 306 22.52 -8.96 11.23
C GLY A 306 21.09 -9.46 11.33
N LEU A 307 20.14 -8.58 11.70
CA LEU A 307 18.70 -8.87 11.72
C LEU A 307 18.20 -9.25 10.31
N SER A 308 18.57 -8.46 9.30
CA SER A 308 18.17 -8.67 7.90
C SER A 308 18.68 -10.00 7.37
N VAL A 309 19.97 -10.29 7.61
CA VAL A 309 20.62 -11.55 7.19
C VAL A 309 19.97 -12.73 7.90
N LEU A 310 19.75 -12.65 9.22
CA LEU A 310 19.10 -13.71 9.98
C LEU A 310 17.68 -13.99 9.47
N SER A 311 16.88 -12.94 9.26
CA SER A 311 15.53 -13.06 8.71
C SER A 311 15.54 -13.68 7.31
N TYR A 312 16.49 -13.27 6.46
CA TYR A 312 16.65 -13.84 5.12
C TYR A 312 17.03 -15.33 5.17
N SER A 313 18.02 -15.69 6.00
CA SER A 313 18.45 -17.07 6.18
C SER A 313 17.29 -17.97 6.63
N PHE A 314 16.46 -17.51 7.57
CA PHE A 314 15.26 -18.25 7.99
C PHE A 314 14.27 -18.48 6.84
N ALA A 315 14.04 -17.47 5.99
CA ALA A 315 13.14 -17.58 4.84
C ALA A 315 13.65 -18.61 3.82
N ILE A 316 14.95 -18.59 3.51
CA ILE A 316 15.57 -19.53 2.56
C ILE A 316 15.61 -20.95 3.10
N VAL A 317 15.96 -21.13 4.38
CA VAL A 317 15.95 -22.46 5.02
C VAL A 317 14.54 -23.05 4.98
N GLY A 318 13.52 -22.24 5.34
CA GLY A 318 12.11 -22.66 5.25
C GLY A 318 11.73 -23.14 3.85
N ASP A 319 12.06 -22.36 2.81
CA ASP A 319 11.80 -22.77 1.42
C ASP A 319 12.56 -24.06 1.03
N SER A 320 13.82 -24.22 1.46
CA SER A 320 14.68 -25.37 1.09
C SER A 320 14.27 -26.70 1.73
N VAL A 321 13.85 -26.67 3.00
CA VAL A 321 13.43 -27.85 3.77
C VAL A 321 12.07 -28.36 3.29
N VAL A 322 11.25 -27.45 2.76
CA VAL A 322 9.82 -27.70 2.60
C VAL A 322 9.38 -27.85 1.14
N SER A 323 10.07 -27.20 0.20
CA SER A 323 9.83 -27.42 -1.23
C SER A 323 9.87 -28.90 -1.70
N PRO A 324 10.62 -29.83 -1.04
CA PRO A 324 10.53 -31.27 -1.31
C PRO A 324 9.32 -31.97 -0.65
N MET A 325 8.89 -31.51 0.53
CA MET A 325 7.79 -32.11 1.30
C MET A 325 6.44 -31.92 0.59
N ILE A 326 6.18 -30.73 0.05
CA ILE A 326 4.97 -30.41 -0.73
C ILE A 326 4.90 -31.21 -2.03
N LYS A 327 6.03 -31.44 -2.71
CA LYS A 327 6.08 -32.30 -3.90
C LYS A 327 5.81 -33.77 -3.56
N SER A 328 6.30 -34.24 -2.41
CA SER A 328 6.09 -35.63 -1.97
C SER A 328 4.64 -35.94 -1.59
N SER A 329 3.89 -34.97 -1.05
CA SER A 329 2.47 -35.15 -0.69
C SER A 329 1.53 -35.02 -1.89
N ILE A 330 1.84 -34.14 -2.85
CA ILE A 330 1.04 -33.97 -4.09
C ILE A 330 1.28 -35.10 -5.08
N SER A 331 2.50 -35.64 -5.19
CA SER A 331 2.83 -36.72 -6.14
C SER A 331 2.30 -38.11 -5.75
N GLN A 332 1.71 -38.30 -4.56
CA GLN A 332 1.07 -39.58 -4.22
C GLN A 332 -0.20 -39.86 -5.04
N THR A 333 -0.72 -38.90 -5.81
CA THR A 333 -1.92 -39.09 -6.65
C THR A 333 -1.62 -39.35 -8.13
N THR A 334 -0.36 -39.43 -8.56
CA THR A 334 -0.04 -39.75 -9.95
C THR A 334 1.31 -40.46 -10.05
N ALA A 335 1.29 -41.76 -10.31
CA ALA A 335 2.49 -42.52 -10.58
C ALA A 335 3.11 -42.08 -11.92
N VAL A 336 4.37 -41.61 -11.88
CA VAL A 336 5.56 -42.09 -12.63
C VAL A 336 6.74 -41.14 -12.32
N GLU A 337 7.79 -41.74 -11.75
CA GLU A 337 9.22 -41.38 -11.76
C GLU A 337 9.66 -39.91 -11.66
N GLU A 338 10.03 -39.47 -10.44
CA GLU A 338 11.39 -39.08 -10.05
C GLU A 338 11.40 -38.75 -8.55
N ALA A 339 12.35 -39.30 -7.78
CA ALA A 339 12.45 -39.04 -6.35
C ALA A 339 12.60 -37.51 -6.08
N PRO A 340 11.85 -36.92 -5.14
CA PRO A 340 11.93 -35.49 -4.87
C PRO A 340 13.26 -35.19 -4.19
N LYS A 341 14.29 -34.87 -4.97
CA LYS A 341 15.58 -34.46 -4.42
C LYS A 341 15.38 -33.20 -3.59
N ALA A 342 15.81 -33.25 -2.33
CA ALA A 342 15.90 -32.09 -1.47
C ALA A 342 16.58 -30.96 -2.25
N THR A 343 15.91 -29.80 -2.34
CA THR A 343 16.52 -28.64 -3.00
C THR A 343 17.60 -28.17 -2.05
N SER A 344 18.87 -28.26 -2.45
CA SER A 344 19.97 -27.77 -1.62
C SER A 344 19.75 -26.28 -1.30
N VAL A 345 20.20 -25.85 -0.13
CA VAL A 345 20.09 -24.44 0.31
C VAL A 345 20.67 -23.50 -0.74
N GLU A 346 21.77 -23.90 -1.39
CA GLU A 346 22.39 -23.18 -2.51
C GLU A 346 21.43 -22.99 -3.70
N LYS A 347 20.73 -24.05 -4.14
CA LYS A 347 19.76 -23.94 -5.24
C LYS A 347 18.54 -23.09 -4.88
N ALA A 348 18.10 -23.14 -3.62
CA ALA A 348 17.02 -22.29 -3.13
C ALA A 348 17.44 -20.82 -3.09
N LEU A 349 18.67 -20.55 -2.66
CA LEU A 349 19.30 -19.23 -2.65
C LEU A 349 19.39 -18.65 -4.07
N ASP A 350 19.97 -19.40 -5.01
CA ASP A 350 20.13 -18.98 -6.41
C ASP A 350 18.76 -18.69 -7.04
N LYS A 351 17.79 -19.59 -6.86
CA LYS A 351 16.41 -19.40 -7.35
C LYS A 351 15.79 -18.14 -6.76
N TYR A 352 15.97 -17.86 -5.47
CA TYR A 352 15.43 -16.67 -4.83
C TYR A 352 16.07 -15.40 -5.39
N ILE A 353 17.41 -15.35 -5.43
CA ILE A 353 18.15 -14.19 -5.93
C ILE A 353 17.79 -13.92 -7.39
N ASP A 354 17.75 -14.94 -8.23
CA ASP A 354 17.44 -14.79 -9.65
C ASP A 354 16.00 -14.33 -9.86
N SER A 355 15.04 -14.92 -9.15
CA SER A 355 13.61 -14.59 -9.32
C SER A 355 13.18 -13.28 -8.68
N ASN A 356 13.80 -12.86 -7.57
CA ASN A 356 13.33 -11.73 -6.77
C ASN A 356 14.23 -10.49 -6.81
N VAL A 357 15.55 -10.67 -6.98
CA VAL A 357 16.54 -9.58 -6.93
C VAL A 357 17.09 -9.28 -8.33
N LYS A 358 17.69 -10.26 -9.03
CA LYS A 358 18.28 -10.03 -10.35
C LYS A 358 17.22 -9.81 -11.43
N SER A 359 16.08 -10.49 -11.37
CA SER A 359 14.98 -10.29 -12.33
C SER A 359 14.51 -8.83 -12.41
N VAL A 360 14.72 -8.04 -11.36
CA VAL A 360 14.40 -6.60 -11.33
C VAL A 360 15.16 -5.84 -12.42
N SER A 361 16.42 -6.22 -12.67
CA SER A 361 17.27 -5.61 -13.70
C SER A 361 17.03 -6.16 -15.12
N ASN A 362 16.37 -7.31 -15.25
CA ASN A 362 16.01 -7.89 -16.55
C ASN A 362 14.69 -7.30 -17.05
N THR A 363 14.77 -6.38 -18.01
CA THR A 363 13.62 -5.77 -18.70
C THR A 363 12.67 -6.82 -19.28
N SER A 364 13.18 -7.93 -19.82
CA SER A 364 12.39 -9.01 -20.44
C SER A 364 11.69 -9.97 -19.45
N SER A 365 11.87 -9.82 -18.14
CA SER A 365 11.32 -10.79 -17.17
C SER A 365 9.95 -10.37 -16.58
N ARG A 366 8.88 -11.05 -17.04
CA ARG A 366 7.49 -10.86 -16.58
C ARG A 366 7.06 -9.37 -16.72
N SER A 367 6.36 -8.81 -15.72
CA SER A 367 5.79 -7.44 -15.75
C SER A 367 6.80 -6.29 -15.62
N ASN A 368 8.11 -6.55 -15.69
CA ASN A 368 9.13 -5.50 -15.47
C ASN A 368 9.30 -4.56 -16.66
N SER A 369 9.28 -5.05 -17.91
CA SER A 369 9.27 -4.17 -19.10
C SER A 369 8.07 -3.22 -19.03
N ALA A 370 6.86 -3.71 -18.72
CA ALA A 370 5.69 -2.85 -18.57
C ALA A 370 5.83 -1.79 -17.46
N ARG A 371 6.41 -2.14 -16.30
CA ARG A 371 6.60 -1.18 -15.18
C ARG A 371 7.69 -0.15 -15.46
N PHE A 372 8.81 -0.60 -16.02
CA PHE A 372 9.91 0.29 -16.37
C PHE A 372 9.54 1.17 -17.57
N GLY A 373 8.91 0.60 -18.60
CA GLY A 373 8.32 1.34 -19.70
C GLY A 373 7.29 2.38 -19.24
N ASN A 374 6.39 2.01 -18.31
CA ASN A 374 5.47 2.97 -17.69
C ASN A 374 6.21 4.10 -16.96
N THR A 375 7.26 3.78 -16.22
CA THR A 375 8.04 4.78 -15.46
C THR A 375 8.73 5.76 -16.40
N VAL A 376 9.38 5.25 -17.45
CA VAL A 376 10.06 6.06 -18.47
C VAL A 376 9.05 6.94 -19.22
N ALA A 377 7.94 6.35 -19.68
CA ALA A 377 6.89 7.09 -20.37
C ALA A 377 6.28 8.19 -19.49
N MET A 378 5.95 7.89 -18.22
CA MET A 378 5.47 8.90 -17.26
C MET A 378 6.48 10.03 -17.03
N PHE A 379 7.77 9.69 -16.92
CA PHE A 379 8.82 10.69 -16.73
C PHE A 379 8.94 11.62 -17.95
N ASN A 380 8.92 11.05 -19.16
CA ASN A 380 8.95 11.82 -20.40
C ASN A 380 7.73 12.74 -20.54
N VAL A 381 6.53 12.26 -20.19
CA VAL A 381 5.33 13.12 -20.12
C VAL A 381 5.52 14.25 -19.10
N GLY A 382 6.18 14.00 -17.97
CA GLY A 382 6.54 15.02 -17.00
C GLY A 382 7.48 16.09 -17.56
N LEU A 383 8.48 15.69 -18.35
CA LEU A 383 9.41 16.61 -19.03
C LEU A 383 8.72 17.46 -20.08
N ASP A 384 7.75 16.92 -20.80
CA ASP A 384 6.98 17.67 -21.81
C ASP A 384 6.03 18.70 -21.16
N HIS A 385 5.64 18.48 -19.90
CA HIS A 385 4.64 19.28 -19.20
C HIS A 385 5.09 19.77 -17.81
N LEU A 386 6.30 20.32 -17.70
CA LEU A 386 6.94 20.67 -16.41
C LEU A 386 6.12 21.60 -15.50
N ALA A 387 5.48 22.63 -16.05
CA ALA A 387 4.85 23.68 -15.24
C ALA A 387 3.49 23.27 -14.66
N PHE A 388 2.60 22.73 -15.50
CA PHE A 388 1.21 22.44 -15.13
C PHE A 388 0.88 20.94 -15.13
N GLY A 389 1.78 20.10 -15.66
CA GLY A 389 1.49 18.70 -15.92
C GLY A 389 0.32 18.52 -16.90
N VAL A 390 -0.19 17.29 -16.95
CA VAL A 390 -1.32 16.90 -17.82
C VAL A 390 -2.63 16.70 -17.05
N GLY A 391 -2.64 16.98 -15.75
CA GLY A 391 -3.76 16.71 -14.85
C GLY A 391 -3.81 15.27 -14.31
N ARG A 392 -4.24 15.11 -13.05
CA ARG A 392 -4.26 13.80 -12.40
C ARG A 392 -5.33 12.89 -13.02
N GLY A 393 -4.90 11.71 -13.47
CA GLY A 393 -5.77 10.70 -14.09
C GLY A 393 -5.80 10.74 -15.63
N LEU A 394 -5.11 11.69 -16.28
CA LEU A 394 -5.05 11.78 -17.74
C LEU A 394 -3.74 11.26 -18.36
N HIS A 395 -2.70 11.08 -17.55
CA HIS A 395 -1.35 10.70 -17.98
C HIS A 395 -1.28 9.46 -18.88
N SER A 396 -2.13 8.45 -18.68
CA SER A 396 -2.07 7.20 -19.45
C SER A 396 -2.19 7.40 -20.96
N SER A 397 -3.00 8.36 -21.42
CA SER A 397 -3.15 8.66 -22.84
C SER A 397 -1.93 9.37 -23.43
N TYR A 398 -1.23 10.18 -22.64
CA TYR A 398 0.02 10.84 -23.05
C TYR A 398 1.20 9.88 -23.11
N MET A 399 1.11 8.71 -22.47
CA MET A 399 2.20 7.73 -22.42
C MET A 399 2.31 6.88 -23.69
N VAL A 400 1.25 6.77 -24.50
CA VAL A 400 1.17 5.82 -25.62
C VAL A 400 2.36 5.94 -26.58
N ASP A 401 2.74 7.18 -26.91
CA ASP A 401 3.85 7.47 -27.83
C ASP A 401 5.18 7.72 -27.11
N LYS A 402 5.26 7.44 -25.81
CA LYS A 402 6.41 7.71 -24.94
C LYS A 402 7.00 6.44 -24.32
N PHE A 403 6.47 5.28 -24.67
CA PHE A 403 7.05 4.00 -24.28
C PHE A 403 8.39 3.80 -24.99
N PRO A 404 9.40 3.27 -24.29
CA PRO A 404 10.67 2.92 -24.91
C PRO A 404 10.56 1.62 -25.73
N ASP A 405 11.44 1.46 -26.72
CA ASP A 405 11.36 0.41 -27.76
C ASP A 405 11.68 -1.04 -27.32
N PHE A 406 11.86 -1.32 -26.02
CA PHE A 406 12.41 -2.60 -25.52
C PHE A 406 11.44 -3.52 -24.78
#